data_AF-A0A1F5E652-F1
#
_entry.id   AF-A0A1F5E652-F1
#
_cell.length_a   1.000
_cell.length_b   1.000
_cell.length_c   1.000
_cell.angle_alpha   90.00
_cell.angle_beta   90.00
_cell.angle_gamma   90.00
#
_symmetry.space_group_name_H-M   'P 1'
#
loop_
_entity.id
_entity.type
_entity.pdbx_description
1 polymer ?
#
loop_
_entity_poly.entity_id
_entity_poly.type
_entity_poly.pdbx_seq_one_letter_code
_entity_poly.pdbx_strand_id
1 'polypeptide(L)' 'MAIIVKAGPQDTNDQVIRKFKKKIQMDEILTKIKEKEFYKKPSLLRKEKKQELKRKYRRQNRDQ' A
#
# COMPACT_ATOMS: atom_id res chain seq x y z
N MET A 1 -13.37 -1.94 5.69
CA MET A 1 -13.38 -3.24 4.97
C MET A 1 -12.42 -4.15 5.71
N ALA A 2 -12.86 -5.33 6.14
CA ALA A 2 -12.02 -6.23 6.93
C ALA A 2 -11.15 -7.10 6.01
N ILE A 3 -9.84 -7.16 6.26
CA ILE A 3 -8.93 -8.06 5.55
C ILE A 3 -8.98 -9.41 6.25
N ILE A 4 -9.58 -10.40 5.59
CA ILE A 4 -9.69 -11.77 6.10
C ILE A 4 -8.71 -12.65 5.33
N VAL A 5 -7.89 -13.40 6.07
CA VAL A 5 -7.02 -14.46 5.55
C VAL A 5 -7.38 -15.74 6.29
N LYS A 6 -7.80 -16.77 5.54
CA LYS A 6 -8.10 -18.10 6.08
C LYS A 6 -6.87 -18.98 5.90
N ALA A 7 -6.50 -19.73 6.94
CA ALA A 7 -5.42 -20.72 6.88
C ALA A 7 -5.89 -21.95 6.11
N GLY A 8 -5.04 -22.48 5.22
CA GLY A 8 -5.26 -23.77 4.57
C GLY A 8 -4.70 -24.95 5.38
N PRO A 9 -5.05 -26.20 5.02
CA PRO A 9 -4.61 -27.41 5.74
C PRO A 9 -3.10 -27.66 5.74
N GLN A 10 -2.38 -27.07 4.77
CA GLN A 10 -0.93 -27.22 4.58
C GLN A 10 -0.17 -25.92 4.88
N ASP A 11 -0.87 -24.86 5.31
CA ASP A 11 -0.22 -23.59 5.60
C ASP A 11 0.42 -23.62 6.98
N THR A 12 1.71 -23.28 7.07
CA THR A 12 2.35 -23.00 8.36
C THR A 12 1.93 -21.62 8.88
N ASN A 13 1.93 -21.42 10.20
CA ASN A 13 1.57 -20.14 10.83
C ASN A 13 2.30 -18.93 10.21
N ASP A 14 3.61 -19.04 9.94
CA ASP A 14 4.40 -17.97 9.33
C ASP A 14 3.94 -17.63 7.91
N GLN A 15 3.51 -18.63 7.14
CA GLN A 15 3.00 -18.43 5.78
C GLN A 15 1.69 -17.65 5.81
N VAL A 16 0.80 -17.94 6.77
CA VAL A 16 -0.45 -17.20 6.95
C VAL A 16 -0.18 -15.74 7.32
N ILE A 17 0.75 -15.49 8.25
CA ILE A 17 1.17 -14.12 8.64
C ILE A 17 1.75 -13.38 7.44
N ARG A 18 2.58 -14.03 6.62
CA ARG A 18 3.16 -13.42 5.41
C ARG A 18 2.08 -13.10 4.37
N LYS A 19 1.13 -14.01 4.13
CA LYS A 19 -0.03 -13.77 3.24
C LYS A 19 -0.85 -12.58 3.72
N PHE A 20 -1.08 -12.45 5.02
CA PHE A 20 -1.77 -11.32 5.63
C PHE A 20 -1.01 -10.00 5.43
N LYS A 21 0.29 -9.96 5.75
CA LYS A 21 1.14 -8.78 5.53
C LYS A 21 1.12 -8.33 4.06
N LYS A 22 1.22 -9.28 3.12
CA LYS A 22 1.14 -8.99 1.68
C LYS A 22 -0.23 -8.41 1.30
N LYS A 23 -1.33 -8.96 1.83
CA LYS A 23 -2.68 -8.46 1.56
C LYS A 23 -2.90 -7.04 2.10
N ILE A 24 -2.37 -6.72 3.29
CA ILE A 24 -2.35 -5.36 3.84
C ILE A 24 -1.59 -4.39 2.91
N GLN A 25 -0.41 -4.81 2.44
CA GLN A 25 0.40 -3.98 1.55
C GLN A 25 -0.31 -3.72 0.22
N MET A 26 -0.95 -4.74 -0.36
CA MET A 26 -1.70 -4.61 -1.61
C MET A 26 -2.92 -3.70 -1.49
N ASP A 27 -3.60 -3.70 -0.34
CA ASP A 27 -4.77 -2.84 -0.13
C ASP A 27 -4.40 -1.36 0.14
N GLU A 28 -3.10 -1.07 0.33
CA GLU A 28 -2.55 0.26 0.63
C GLU A 28 -3.27 0.97 1.80
N ILE A 29 -3.86 0.20 2.71
CA ILE A 29 -4.74 0.73 3.77
C ILE A 29 -4.01 1.67 4.72
N LEU A 30 -2.74 1.38 5.02
CA LEU A 30 -1.89 2.23 5.86
C LEU A 30 -1.62 3.58 5.21
N THR A 31 -1.38 3.59 3.88
CA THR A 31 -1.18 4.83 3.12
C THR A 31 -2.46 5.67 3.11
N LYS A 32 -3.61 5.04 2.84
CA LYS A 32 -4.92 5.71 2.83
C LYS A 32 -5.27 6.33 4.18
N ILE A 33 -4.99 5.64 5.28
CA ILE A 33 -5.22 6.17 6.63
C ILE A 33 -4.34 7.40 6.85
N LYS A 34 -3.05 7.32 6.53
CA LYS A 34 -2.11 8.44 6.67
C LYS A 34 -2.49 9.66 5.82
N GLU A 35 -3.00 9.44 4.61
CA GLU A 35 -3.47 10.53 3.75
C GLU A 35 -4.74 11.21 4.26
N LYS A 36 -5.58 10.46 5.00
CA LYS A 36 -6.85 10.94 5.56
C LYS A 36 -6.75 11.45 7.00
N GLU A 37 -5.60 11.27 7.66
CA GLU A 37 -5.37 11.69 9.04
C GLU A 37 -5.60 13.19 9.23
N PHE A 38 -5.23 13.99 8.22
CA PHE A 38 -5.43 15.43 8.22
C PHE A 38 -6.08 15.91 6.93
N TYR A 39 -6.90 16.95 7.02
CA TYR A 39 -7.42 17.61 5.82
C TYR A 39 -6.28 18.28 5.05
N LYS A 40 -6.19 17.97 3.75
CA LYS A 40 -5.30 18.64 2.81
C LYS A 40 -6.13 19.32 1.74
N LYS A 41 -5.75 20.56 1.39
CA LYS A 41 -6.35 21.27 0.25
C LYS A 41 -6.22 20.45 -1.03
N PRO A 42 -7.21 20.50 -1.94
CA PRO A 42 -7.19 19.70 -3.17
C PRO A 42 -5.98 20.00 -4.07
N SER A 43 -5.45 21.22 -4.04
CA SER A 43 -4.22 21.59 -4.75
C SER A 43 -2.98 20.87 -4.23
N LEU A 44 -2.86 20.69 -2.90
CA LEU A 44 -1.76 19.96 -2.28
C LEU A 44 -1.84 18.47 -2.61
N LEU A 45 -3.03 17.87 -2.57
CA LEU A 45 -3.23 16.47 -2.95
C LEU A 45 -2.79 16.20 -4.41
N ARG A 46 -3.17 17.08 -5.35
CA ARG A 46 -2.74 16.99 -6.76
C ARG A 46 -1.22 17.12 -6.90
N LYS A 47 -0.60 18.02 -6.13
CA LYS A 47 0.86 18.22 -6.11
C LYS A 47 1.59 16.97 -5.61
N GLU A 48 1.15 16.40 -4.48
CA GLU A 48 1.73 15.18 -3.89
C GLU A 48 1.62 14.00 -4.87
N LYS A 49 0.42 13.77 -5.44
CA LYS A 49 0.19 12.69 -6.42
C LYS A 49 1.10 12.80 -7.65
N LYS A 50 1.30 14.02 -8.18
CA LYS A 50 2.21 14.25 -9.32
C LYS A 50 3.67 13.98 -8.94
N GLN A 51 4.08 14.34 -7.73
CA GLN A 51 5.44 14.05 -7.25
C GLN A 51 5.66 12.57 -7.04
N GLU A 52 4.70 11.83 -6.49
CA GLU A 52 4.78 10.38 -6.30
C GLU A 52 4.90 9.65 -7.65
N LEU A 53 4.10 10.05 -8.63
CA LEU A 53 4.17 9.47 -9.98
C LEU A 53 5.56 9.70 -10.61
N LYS A 54 6.11 10.92 -10.51
CA LYS A 54 7.48 11.22 -10.96
C LYS A 54 8.52 10.37 -10.23
N ARG A 55 8.37 10.13 -8.92
CA ARG A 55 9.26 9.25 -8.15
C ARG A 55 9.18 7.81 -8.64
N LYS A 56 7.98 7.29 -8.95
CA LYS A 56 7.79 5.93 -9.50
C LYS A 56 8.47 5.78 -10.86
N TYR A 57 8.25 6.71 -11.79
CA TYR A 57 8.91 6.69 -13.10
C TYR A 57 10.44 6.71 -13.00
N ARG A 58 11.00 7.57 -12.13
CA ARG A 58 12.46 7.63 -11.94
C ARG A 58 13.05 6.34 -11.37
N ARG A 59 12.31 5.59 -10.56
CA ARG A 59 12.75 4.28 -10.06
C ARG A 59 12.75 3.25 -11.18
N GLN A 60 11.65 3.17 -11.94
CA GLN A 60 11.54 2.25 -13.08
C GLN A 60 12.65 2.45 -14.12
N ASN A 61 12.96 3.70 -14.46
CA ASN A 61 14.01 4.01 -15.43
C ASN A 61 15.44 3.81 -14.90
N ARG A 62 15.62 3.61 -13.59
CA ARG A 62 16.93 3.31 -12.98
C ARG A 62 17.23 1.81 -12.98
N ASP A 63 16.17 1.01 -12.95
CA ASP A 63 16.23 -0.45 -12.90
C ASP A 63 16.17 -1.08 -14.32
N GLN A 64 16.00 -0.25 -15.38
CA GLN A 64 16.21 -0.58 -16.80
C GLN A 64 17.65 -0.30 -17.21
#